data_AF-A0A9E3LA49-F1
#
_entry.id   AF-A0A9E3LA49-F1
#
_cell.length_a   1.000
_cell.length_b   1.000
_cell.length_c   1.000
_cell.angle_alpha   90.00
_cell.angle_beta   90.00
_cell.angle_gamma   90.00
#
_symmetry.space_group_name_H-M   'P 1'
#
loop_
_entity.id
_entity.type
_entity.pdbx_description
1 polymer ?
#
loop_
_entity_poly.entity_id
_entity_poly.type
_entity_poly.pdbx_seq_one_letter_code
_entity_poly.pdbx_strand_id
1 'polypeptide(L)'
;MSESDDREDVILRALQECIQENGDSTRRIARFLSVHGRVIEEWLSGVRRPRRATLERIETFLTAHRHHRHSPPVRAEGPWTPFQYAVRTDGFGAPRMQG
;
A
#
# COMPACT_ATOMS: atom_id res chain seq x y z
N MET A 1 2.40 21.77 28.10
CA MET A 1 1.74 21.31 26.86
C MET A 1 2.62 20.20 26.30
N SER A 2 2.05 19.01 26.12
CA SER A 2 2.79 17.74 26.07
C SER A 2 3.01 17.30 24.62
N GLU A 3 4.27 17.24 24.18
CA GLU A 3 4.75 16.78 22.86
C GLU A 3 4.18 15.41 22.41
N SER A 4 3.69 14.61 23.36
CA SER A 4 3.07 13.31 23.11
C SER A 4 1.64 13.40 22.57
N ASP A 5 0.92 14.51 22.79
CA ASP A 5 -0.44 14.72 22.25
C ASP A 5 -0.36 15.14 20.78
N ASP A 6 0.60 16.00 20.43
CA ASP A 6 0.85 16.43 19.04
C ASP A 6 1.17 15.26 18.12
N ARG A 7 2.02 14.31 18.57
CA ARG A 7 2.36 13.13 17.77
C ARG A 7 1.14 12.26 17.50
N GLU A 8 0.28 12.07 18.49
CA GLU A 8 -0.91 11.26 18.34
C GLU A 8 -1.87 11.88 17.32
N ASP A 9 -2.09 13.19 17.44
CA ASP A 9 -2.98 13.95 16.57
C ASP A 9 -2.49 13.90 15.10
N VAL A 10 -1.18 14.01 14.88
CA VAL A 10 -0.56 13.87 13.55
C VAL A 10 -0.83 12.48 12.95
N ILE A 11 -0.70 11.41 13.74
CA ILE A 11 -0.93 10.03 13.26
C ILE A 11 -2.40 9.82 12.92
N LEU A 12 -3.32 10.29 13.77
CA LEU A 12 -4.76 10.15 13.55
C LEU A 12 -5.24 10.99 12.36
N ARG A 13 -4.68 12.18 12.18
CA ARG A 13 -4.95 13.01 11.01
C ARG A 13 -4.49 12.34 9.72
N ALA A 14 -3.29 11.78 9.69
CA ALA A 14 -2.79 11.04 8.54
C ALA A 14 -3.64 9.78 8.25
N LEU A 15 -4.19 9.13 9.28
CA LEU A 15 -5.14 8.03 9.14
C LEU A 15 -6.45 8.49 8.51
N GLN A 16 -6.98 9.64 8.93
CA GLN A 16 -8.18 10.24 8.37
C GLN A 16 -8.00 10.60 6.89
N GLU A 17 -6.88 11.23 6.56
CA GLU A 17 -6.51 11.56 5.18
C GLU A 17 -6.42 10.30 4.32
N CYS A 18 -5.78 9.24 4.83
CA CYS A 18 -5.69 7.95 4.12
C CYS A 18 -7.08 7.37 3.77
N ILE A 19 -8.04 7.45 4.69
CA ILE A 19 -9.43 6.99 4.48
C ILE A 19 -10.12 7.83 3.40
N GLN A 20 -10.02 9.16 3.48
CA GLN A 20 -10.67 10.06 2.53
C GLN A 20 -10.08 9.95 1.12
N GLU A 21 -8.75 9.84 1.04
CA GLU A 21 -8.03 9.90 -0.21
C GLU A 21 -8.03 8.58 -1.00
N ASN A 22 -8.01 7.43 -0.33
CA ASN A 22 -7.99 6.13 -1.00
C ASN A 22 -9.40 5.54 -1.16
N GLY A 23 -10.41 6.16 -0.54
CA GLY A 23 -11.74 5.56 -0.40
C GLY A 23 -11.70 4.24 0.37
N ASP A 24 -10.61 3.98 1.11
CA ASP A 24 -10.45 2.76 1.87
C ASP A 24 -11.47 2.75 2.99
N SER A 25 -12.29 1.70 3.01
CA SER A 25 -13.28 1.54 4.07
C SER A 25 -12.58 1.36 5.41
N THR A 26 -13.07 2.04 6.44
CA THR A 26 -12.65 1.90 7.84
C THR A 26 -12.53 0.43 8.27
N ARG A 27 -13.38 -0.44 7.71
CA ARG A 27 -13.34 -1.91 7.92
C ARG A 27 -12.04 -2.58 7.47
N ARG A 28 -11.46 -2.14 6.35
CA ARG A 28 -10.22 -2.73 5.79
C ARG A 28 -9.03 -2.39 6.67
N ILE A 29 -8.94 -1.13 7.08
CA ILE A 29 -7.92 -0.64 8.01
C ILE A 29 -8.07 -1.34 9.37
N ALA A 30 -9.30 -1.47 9.86
CA ALA A 30 -9.61 -2.20 11.08
C ALA A 30 -9.12 -3.65 11.04
N ARG A 31 -9.30 -4.34 9.90
CA ARG A 31 -8.79 -5.69 9.69
C ARG A 31 -7.27 -5.76 9.75
N PHE A 32 -6.58 -4.80 9.14
CA PHE A 32 -5.11 -4.72 9.17
C PHE A 32 -4.56 -4.47 10.58
N LEU A 33 -5.21 -3.58 11.31
CA LEU A 33 -4.86 -3.24 12.69
C LEU A 33 -5.38 -4.26 13.72
N SER A 34 -6.12 -5.28 13.28
CA SER A 34 -6.78 -6.27 14.13
C SER A 34 -7.64 -5.64 15.23
N VAL A 35 -8.36 -4.56 14.89
CA VAL A 35 -9.29 -3.87 15.77
C VAL A 35 -10.69 -3.85 15.17
N HIS A 36 -11.68 -3.49 15.96
CA HIS A 36 -13.04 -3.32 15.46
C HIS A 36 -13.17 -1.96 14.74
N GLY A 37 -13.91 -1.89 13.63
CA GLY A 37 -14.07 -0.65 12.86
C GLY A 37 -14.58 0.53 13.69
N ARG A 38 -15.52 0.26 14.61
CA ARG A 38 -16.02 1.23 15.59
C ARG A 38 -14.91 1.88 16.43
N VAL A 39 -13.87 1.12 16.76
CA VAL A 39 -12.75 1.64 17.58
C VAL A 39 -11.94 2.66 16.79
N ILE A 40 -11.82 2.51 15.47
CA ILE A 40 -11.19 3.51 14.61
C ILE A 40 -12.03 4.78 14.58
N GLU A 41 -13.35 4.67 14.48
CA GLU A 41 -14.25 5.83 14.52
C GLU A 41 -14.16 6.56 15.88
N GLU A 42 -14.05 5.82 16.98
CA GLU A 42 -13.82 6.38 18.32
C GLU A 42 -12.48 7.13 18.43
N TRP A 43 -11.44 6.68 17.73
CA TRP A 43 -10.15 7.38 17.67
C TRP A 43 -10.25 8.67 16.84
N LEU A 44 -10.86 8.59 15.65
CA LEU A 44 -11.01 9.73 14.76
C LEU A 44 -11.94 10.82 15.31
N SER A 45 -12.91 10.44 16.15
CA SER A 45 -13.82 11.36 16.83
C SER A 45 -13.26 11.90 18.15
N GLY A 46 -12.08 11.44 18.59
CA GLY A 46 -11.48 11.82 19.86
C GLY A 46 -12.19 11.26 21.10
N VAL A 47 -13.22 10.41 20.93
CA VAL A 47 -13.93 9.75 22.03
C VAL A 47 -13.00 8.81 22.81
N ARG A 48 -12.05 8.20 22.11
CA ARG A 48 -11.09 7.26 22.69
C ARG A 48 -9.70 7.55 22.15
N ARG A 49 -8.70 7.48 23.03
CA ARG A 49 -7.29 7.57 22.64
C ARG A 49 -6.71 6.17 22.35
N PRO A 50 -6.02 5.95 21.22
CA PRO A 50 -5.33 4.69 20.93
C PRO A 50 -4.18 4.46 21.92
N ARG A 51 -3.81 3.19 22.12
CA ARG A 51 -2.62 2.86 22.92
C ARG A 51 -1.36 3.13 22.10
N ARG A 52 -0.23 3.38 22.78
CA ARG A 52 1.07 3.58 22.12
C ARG A 52 1.45 2.49 21.12
N ALA A 53 1.29 1.21 21.48
CA ALA A 53 1.53 0.09 20.57
C ALA A 53 0.59 0.08 19.35
N THR A 54 -0.61 0.64 19.48
CA THR A 54 -1.57 0.77 18.39
C THR A 54 -1.16 1.89 17.44
N LEU A 55 -0.65 3.01 17.96
CA LEU A 55 -0.10 4.11 17.16
C LEU A 55 1.06 3.64 16.28
N GLU A 56 1.97 2.82 16.83
CA GLU A 56 3.09 2.25 16.06
C GLU A 56 2.60 1.37 14.89
N ARG A 57 1.50 0.61 15.10
CA ARG A 57 0.88 -0.20 14.04
C ARG A 57 0.21 0.67 12.97
N ILE A 58 -0.44 1.76 13.38
CA ILE A 58 -1.03 2.74 12.46
C ILE A 58 0.07 3.41 11.63
N GLU A 59 1.16 3.83 12.26
CA GLU A 59 2.32 4.45 11.59
C GLU A 59 2.98 3.50 10.58
N THR A 60 3.11 2.22 10.94
CA THR A 60 3.60 1.16 10.03
C THR A 60 2.67 1.00 8.83
N PHE A 61 1.36 0.96 9.07
CA PHE A 61 0.35 0.88 8.00
C PHE A 61 0.42 2.09 7.07
N LEU A 62 0.46 3.30 7.62
CA LEU A 62 0.53 4.54 6.84
C LEU A 62 1.82 4.63 6.01
N THR A 63 2.96 4.22 6.58
CA THR A 63 4.22 4.13 5.85
C THR A 63 4.08 3.18 4.66
N ALA A 64 3.60 1.95 4.89
CA ALA A 64 3.40 0.97 3.82
C ALA A 64 2.43 1.46 2.73
N HIS A 65 1.36 2.16 3.12
CA HIS A 65 0.35 2.68 2.19
C HIS A 65 0.85 3.89 1.39
N ARG A 66 1.69 4.74 2.00
CA ARG A 66 2.30 5.91 1.36
C ARG A 66 3.37 5.50 0.35
N HIS A 67 4.10 4.43 0.60
CA HIS A 67 5.04 3.85 -0.37
C HIS A 67 4.34 3.32 -1.63
N HIS A 68 3.07 2.94 -1.56
CA HIS A 68 2.28 2.55 -2.74
C HIS A 68 1.94 3.74 -3.68
N ARG A 69 1.85 4.97 -3.15
CA ARG A 69 1.67 6.19 -3.96
C ARG A 69 2.98 6.72 -4.57
N HIS A 70 4.10 6.39 -3.95
CA HIS A 70 5.44 6.81 -4.39
C HIS A 70 6.20 5.73 -5.16
N SER A 71 5.52 4.66 -5.59
CA SER A 71 6.04 3.93 -6.74
C SER A 71 5.86 4.87 -7.94
N PRO A 72 6.94 5.42 -8.54
CA PRO A 72 6.79 6.04 -9.85
C PRO A 72 6.08 5.02 -10.75
N PRO A 73 5.26 5.43 -11.73
CA PRO A 73 4.95 4.51 -12.81
C PRO A 73 6.32 4.02 -13.24
N VAL A 74 6.58 2.71 -13.11
CA VAL A 74 7.71 2.12 -13.80
C VAL A 74 7.38 2.41 -15.25
N ARG A 75 7.95 3.51 -15.73
CA ARG A 75 8.14 3.78 -17.13
C ARG A 75 8.74 2.48 -17.62
N ALA A 76 7.96 1.76 -18.40
CA ALA A 76 8.43 0.64 -19.19
C ALA A 76 9.38 1.17 -20.27
N GLU A 77 10.42 1.86 -19.84
CA GLU A 77 11.57 2.25 -20.63
C GLU A 77 12.70 1.33 -20.18
N GLY A 78 12.80 0.17 -20.85
CA GLY A 78 13.95 -0.71 -20.72
C GLY A 78 13.59 -2.16 -20.41
N PRO A 79 14.03 -3.12 -21.23
CA PRO A 79 13.67 -4.53 -21.08
C PRO A 79 14.48 -5.14 -19.94
N TRP A 80 13.84 -5.43 -18.82
CA TRP A 80 14.36 -6.42 -17.88
C TRP A 80 13.53 -7.69 -17.98
N THR A 81 14.14 -8.65 -18.66
CA THR A 81 13.70 -10.03 -18.79
C THR A 81 13.77 -10.76 -17.45
N PRO A 82 12.75 -11.57 -17.12
CA PRO A 82 13.05 -12.84 -16.47
C PRO A 82 12.33 -13.98 -17.21
N PHE A 83 13.11 -15.01 -17.55
CA PHE A 83 12.71 -16.24 -18.25
C PHE A 83 12.53 -16.11 -19.77
N GLN A 84 13.66 -16.14 -20.48
CA GLN A 84 13.73 -16.77 -21.79
C GLN A 84 13.42 -18.27 -21.63
N TYR A 85 12.14 -18.63 -21.77
CA TYR A 85 11.77 -19.91 -22.38
C TYR A 85 11.15 -19.58 -23.73
N ALA A 86 11.99 -19.64 -24.75
CA ALA A 86 11.58 -19.57 -26.14
C ALA A 86 10.71 -20.78 -26.47
N VAL A 87 9.39 -20.65 -26.38
CA VAL A 87 8.45 -21.52 -27.08
C VAL A 87 7.26 -20.69 -27.54
N ARG A 88 7.29 -20.30 -28.81
CA ARG A 88 6.11 -20.24 -29.68
C ARG A 88 6.57 -20.15 -31.13
N THR A 89 6.52 -21.28 -31.83
CA THR A 89 5.47 -21.67 -32.79
C THR A 89 5.78 -21.23 -34.20
N ASP A 90 5.98 -22.24 -35.03
CA ASP A 90 5.58 -22.33 -36.44
C ASP A 90 6.20 -21.36 -37.45
N GLY A 91 7.10 -21.96 -38.25
CA GLY A 91 7.03 -21.88 -39.71
C GLY A 91 7.37 -20.53 -40.33
N PHE A 92 8.58 -20.44 -40.91
CA PHE A 92 8.76 -20.04 -42.31
C PHE A 92 10.23 -20.23 -42.73
N GLY A 93 10.45 -20.88 -43.88
CA GLY A 93 11.72 -20.80 -44.61
C GLY A 93 12.45 -22.13 -44.82
N ALA A 94 12.08 -22.85 -45.88
CA ALA A 94 12.76 -24.06 -46.36
C ALA A 94 14.26 -23.85 -46.63
N PRO A 95 15.14 -24.84 -46.36
CA PRO A 95 16.50 -24.82 -46.87
C PRO A 95 16.51 -25.23 -48.35
N ARG A 96 16.97 -24.31 -49.20
CA ARG A 96 17.46 -24.61 -50.55
C ARG A 96 18.75 -25.44 -50.39
N MET A 97 18.69 -26.74 -50.65
CA MET A 97 19.85 -27.60 -50.84
C MET A 97 19.93 -27.96 -52.32
N GLN A 98 21.08 -27.62 -52.91
CA GLN A 98 21.49 -27.97 -54.27
C GLN A 98 21.65 -29.49 -54.40
N GLY A 99 21.25 -30.00 -55.57
CA GLY A 99 21.58 -31.30 -56.14
C GLY A 99 21.44 -31.18 -57.65
#